data_AF-A0A9W9A7N3-F1
#
_entry.id   AF-A0A9W9A7N3-F1
#
_cell.length_a   1.000
_cell.length_b   1.000
_cell.length_c   1.000
_cell.angle_alpha   90.00
_cell.angle_beta   90.00
_cell.angle_gamma   90.00
#
_symmetry.space_group_name_H-M   'P 1'
#
loop_
_entity.id
_entity.type
_entity.pdbx_description
1 polymer ?
#
loop_
_entity_poly.entity_id
_entity_poly.type
_entity_poly.pdbx_seq_one_letter_code
_entity_poly.pdbx_strand_id
1 'polypeptide(L)'
;MPSIQIQTYTLSEGIRLSFTDSGAPPNAANYTTVFFLHGGMFNAYQFHKIHSHAHAENLRTVLLHRRDYAGSTAYSPKELDELEKGSVLFWERLSAQMAEFLGIFIARERIPKLTQRKLPFSQTVQLMHASSEPINVRGNGGIAIFGWSAGCSTVLSFLGASHNPMISEESHKTLKQYVSHCILYDPTYLSLGYKLPSDNRNYIPWADPTIALEDIPRVVSEWVTSYYDHPCYDPLSGSLPVTATLHDLDGIRPKSDQVSISSWTDEELAKGIEGLPARNEMLA
;
A
#
# COMPACT_ATOMS: atom_id res chain seq x y z
N MET A 1 -22.78 -11.45 4.20
CA MET A 1 -21.55 -11.70 4.97
C MET A 1 -21.73 -11.11 6.36
N PRO A 2 -21.11 -11.66 7.43
CA PRO A 2 -21.09 -10.99 8.73
C PRO A 2 -20.52 -9.58 8.58
N SER A 3 -20.98 -8.64 9.41
CA SER A 3 -20.45 -7.28 9.41
C SER A 3 -18.95 -7.33 9.72
N ILE A 4 -18.11 -6.87 8.79
CA ILE A 4 -16.67 -6.80 9.01
C ILE A 4 -16.42 -5.73 10.09
N GLN A 5 -15.84 -6.17 11.21
CA GLN A 5 -15.57 -5.31 12.36
C GLN A 5 -14.14 -4.79 12.31
N ILE A 6 -13.96 -3.56 12.79
CA ILE A 6 -12.64 -3.00 13.05
C ILE A 6 -12.04 -3.75 14.25
N GLN A 7 -10.83 -4.24 14.06
CA GLN A 7 -10.01 -4.87 15.07
C GLN A 7 -8.82 -3.97 15.40
N THR A 8 -8.14 -4.24 16.50
CA THR A 8 -6.93 -3.51 16.87
C THR A 8 -5.93 -4.44 17.52
N TYR A 9 -4.70 -4.42 17.04
CA TYR A 9 -3.56 -5.02 17.72
C TYR A 9 -2.73 -3.94 18.39
N THR A 10 -2.31 -4.25 19.62
CA THR A 10 -1.35 -3.44 20.38
C THR A 10 0.01 -4.09 20.23
N LEU A 11 0.96 -3.29 19.74
CA LEU A 11 2.37 -3.59 19.60
C LEU A 11 3.13 -3.11 20.85
N SER A 12 4.44 -3.32 20.84
CA SER A 12 5.37 -2.78 21.82
C SER A 12 5.22 -1.26 21.98
N GLU A 13 5.56 -0.74 23.15
CA GLU A 13 5.38 0.68 23.53
C GLU A 13 3.93 1.19 23.48
N GLY A 14 2.95 0.27 23.44
CA GLY A 14 1.53 0.62 23.42
C GLY A 14 1.03 1.16 22.07
N ILE A 15 1.80 1.01 20.99
CA ILE A 15 1.38 1.40 19.64
C ILE A 15 0.19 0.53 19.21
N ARG A 16 -0.90 1.14 18.77
CA ARG A 16 -2.11 0.46 18.33
C ARG A 16 -2.26 0.61 16.83
N LEU A 17 -2.51 -0.50 16.14
CA LEU A 17 -2.86 -0.50 14.71
C LEU A 17 -4.24 -1.10 14.53
N SER A 18 -5.14 -0.33 13.92
CA SER A 18 -6.48 -0.77 13.59
C SER A 18 -6.54 -1.35 12.18
N PHE A 19 -7.38 -2.37 11.99
CA PHE A 19 -7.55 -3.02 10.69
C PHE A 19 -8.92 -3.68 10.57
N THR A 20 -9.31 -4.01 9.35
CA THR A 20 -10.42 -4.91 9.07
C THR A 20 -9.91 -6.17 8.37
N ASP A 21 -10.66 -7.26 8.49
CA ASP A 21 -10.22 -8.59 8.07
C ASP A 21 -11.39 -9.37 7.46
N SER A 22 -11.21 -9.92 6.26
CA SER A 22 -12.20 -10.78 5.62
C SER A 22 -12.36 -12.13 6.32
N GLY A 23 -11.40 -12.49 7.18
CA GLY A 23 -11.23 -13.84 7.71
C GLY A 23 -10.66 -14.79 6.65
N ALA A 24 -10.24 -15.97 7.12
CA ALA A 24 -9.79 -17.05 6.25
C ALA A 24 -10.93 -17.52 5.31
N PRO A 25 -10.64 -17.87 4.05
CA PRO A 25 -11.63 -18.48 3.16
C PRO A 25 -12.20 -19.77 3.79
N PRO A 26 -13.52 -19.98 3.74
CA PRO A 26 -14.14 -21.14 4.36
C PRO A 26 -13.67 -22.43 3.67
N ASN A 27 -13.38 -23.46 4.48
CA ASN A 27 -12.92 -24.78 4.02
C ASN A 27 -11.59 -24.79 3.25
N ALA A 28 -10.84 -23.68 3.22
CA ALA A 28 -9.52 -23.64 2.60
C ALA A 28 -8.44 -24.10 3.58
N ALA A 29 -7.76 -25.20 3.26
CA ALA A 29 -6.58 -25.66 4.01
C ALA A 29 -5.35 -24.75 3.76
N ASN A 30 -5.34 -24.02 2.65
CA ASN A 30 -4.28 -23.09 2.27
C ASN A 30 -4.86 -21.90 1.50
N TYR A 31 -4.34 -20.69 1.76
CA TYR A 31 -4.79 -19.44 1.14
C TYR A 31 -3.69 -18.37 1.28
N THR A 32 -3.75 -17.31 0.47
CA THR A 32 -2.82 -16.17 0.61
C THR A 32 -3.49 -15.03 1.37
N THR A 33 -2.81 -14.51 2.39
CA THR A 33 -3.23 -13.29 3.09
C THR A 33 -2.62 -12.07 2.42
N VAL A 34 -3.43 -11.06 2.08
CA VAL A 34 -2.97 -9.82 1.47
C VAL A 34 -3.25 -8.66 2.44
N PHE A 35 -2.20 -8.00 2.89
CA PHE A 35 -2.31 -6.77 3.69
C PHE A 35 -2.32 -5.56 2.76
N PHE A 36 -3.33 -4.72 2.89
CA PHE A 36 -3.46 -3.48 2.13
C PHE A 36 -3.05 -2.30 3.00
N LEU A 37 -2.07 -1.55 2.53
CA LEU A 37 -1.60 -0.29 3.07
C LEU A 37 -2.05 0.82 2.12
N HIS A 38 -2.98 1.64 2.60
CA HIS A 38 -3.51 2.78 1.86
C HIS A 38 -2.47 3.89 1.65
N GLY A 39 -2.73 4.76 0.68
CA GLY A 39 -1.94 5.95 0.36
C GLY A 39 -2.28 7.12 1.25
N GLY A 40 -1.90 8.32 0.81
CA GLY A 40 -2.14 9.54 1.56
C GLY A 40 -3.55 10.07 1.39
N MET A 41 -4.09 10.74 2.40
CA MET A 41 -5.47 11.30 2.48
C MET A 41 -6.60 10.26 2.52
N PHE A 42 -6.46 9.15 1.80
CA PHE A 42 -7.41 8.03 1.86
C PHE A 42 -6.95 7.02 2.90
N ASN A 43 -7.88 6.45 3.65
CA ASN A 43 -7.59 5.45 4.67
C ASN A 43 -7.92 4.02 4.18
N ALA A 44 -7.82 3.03 5.07
CA ALA A 44 -8.01 1.63 4.72
C ALA A 44 -9.44 1.30 4.25
N TYR A 45 -10.44 2.11 4.62
CA TYR A 45 -11.83 1.89 4.23
C TYR A 45 -12.03 1.99 2.71
N GLN A 46 -11.16 2.68 1.97
CA GLN A 46 -11.24 2.73 0.50
C GLN A 46 -11.25 1.35 -0.16
N PHE A 47 -10.64 0.36 0.50
CA PHE A 47 -10.54 -1.01 0.00
C PHE A 47 -11.64 -1.94 0.55
N HIS A 48 -12.62 -1.43 1.30
CA HIS A 48 -13.58 -2.27 2.04
C HIS A 48 -14.35 -3.27 1.14
N LYS A 49 -14.63 -2.90 -0.11
CA LYS A 49 -15.32 -3.78 -1.09
C LYS A 49 -14.49 -5.02 -1.44
N ILE A 50 -13.15 -4.95 -1.39
CA ILE A 50 -12.26 -6.08 -1.72
C ILE A 50 -12.54 -7.30 -0.84
N HIS A 51 -12.90 -7.10 0.43
CA HIS A 51 -13.26 -8.19 1.33
C HIS A 51 -14.35 -9.09 0.76
N SER A 52 -15.33 -8.51 0.05
CA SER A 52 -16.44 -9.27 -0.53
C SER A 52 -16.04 -10.15 -1.72
N HIS A 53 -14.89 -9.88 -2.33
CA HIS A 53 -14.34 -10.61 -3.47
C HIS A 53 -13.23 -11.59 -3.09
N ALA A 54 -12.62 -11.41 -1.90
CA ALA A 54 -11.40 -12.12 -1.49
C ALA A 54 -11.54 -13.65 -1.52
N HIS A 55 -12.60 -14.19 -0.91
CA HIS A 55 -12.75 -15.64 -0.75
C HIS A 55 -12.92 -16.39 -2.07
N ALA A 56 -13.56 -15.78 -3.08
CA ALA A 56 -13.71 -16.38 -4.41
C ALA A 56 -12.35 -16.60 -5.10
N GLU A 57 -11.35 -15.80 -4.74
CA GLU A 57 -9.98 -15.87 -5.24
C GLU A 57 -9.05 -16.66 -4.31
N ASN A 58 -9.58 -17.35 -3.29
CA ASN A 58 -8.82 -18.02 -2.25
C ASN A 58 -7.84 -17.09 -1.50
N LEU A 59 -8.28 -15.85 -1.26
CA LEU A 59 -7.54 -14.81 -0.54
C LEU A 59 -8.20 -14.48 0.80
N ARG A 60 -7.38 -14.10 1.77
CA ARG A 60 -7.78 -13.33 2.96
C ARG A 60 -7.27 -11.92 2.79
N THR A 61 -8.12 -10.91 2.91
CA THR A 61 -7.70 -9.51 2.82
C THR A 61 -7.73 -8.86 4.19
N VAL A 62 -6.68 -8.09 4.49
CA VAL A 62 -6.53 -7.34 5.73
C VAL A 62 -6.26 -5.88 5.37
N LEU A 63 -7.16 -4.97 5.74
CA LEU A 63 -7.03 -3.56 5.41
C LEU A 63 -6.51 -2.84 6.65
N LEU A 64 -5.24 -2.42 6.63
CA LEU A 64 -4.55 -1.87 7.79
C LEU A 64 -4.59 -0.34 7.73
N HIS A 65 -5.11 0.29 8.78
CA HIS A 65 -4.95 1.73 8.98
C HIS A 65 -3.52 2.00 9.44
N ARG A 66 -2.77 2.77 8.64
CA ARG A 66 -1.40 3.16 8.99
C ARG A 66 -1.40 4.06 10.23
N ARG A 67 -0.22 4.26 10.81
CA ARG A 67 -0.06 5.24 11.90
C ARG A 67 -0.46 6.63 11.44
N ASP A 68 -0.94 7.44 12.38
CA ASP A 68 -1.45 8.81 12.14
C ASP A 68 -2.79 8.87 11.38
N TYR A 69 -3.45 7.72 11.16
CA TYR A 69 -4.82 7.62 10.64
C TYR A 69 -5.80 7.22 11.73
N ALA A 70 -7.08 7.55 11.54
CA ALA A 70 -8.14 7.25 12.49
C ALA A 70 -8.14 5.76 12.90
N GLY A 71 -8.20 5.51 14.22
CA GLY A 71 -8.16 4.16 14.81
C GLY A 71 -6.76 3.63 15.13
N SER A 72 -5.70 4.17 14.51
CA SER A 72 -4.30 3.80 14.76
C SER A 72 -3.56 4.89 15.53
N THR A 73 -2.45 4.53 16.20
CA THR A 73 -1.66 5.47 17.00
C THR A 73 -0.92 6.48 16.12
N ALA A 74 -1.08 7.77 16.44
CA ALA A 74 -0.36 8.87 15.83
C ALA A 74 1.16 8.79 16.05
N TYR A 75 1.93 9.47 15.21
CA TYR A 75 3.37 9.64 15.45
C TYR A 75 3.61 10.64 16.57
N SER A 76 4.60 10.35 17.42
CA SER A 76 5.07 11.30 18.42
C SER A 76 5.82 12.47 17.76
N PRO A 77 5.92 13.65 18.42
CA PRO A 77 6.70 14.77 17.89
C PRO A 77 8.15 14.40 17.53
N LYS A 78 8.76 13.51 18.31
CA LYS A 78 10.12 13.02 18.05
C LYS A 78 10.19 12.20 16.76
N GLU A 79 9.23 11.30 16.54
CA GLU A 79 9.19 10.49 15.31
C GLU A 79 8.96 11.39 14.08
N LEU A 80 8.17 12.44 14.22
CA LEU A 80 7.96 13.42 13.14
C LEU A 80 9.22 14.24 12.83
N ASP A 81 9.98 14.65 13.85
CA ASP A 81 11.28 15.30 13.68
C ASP A 81 12.32 14.37 13.04
N GLU A 82 12.33 13.08 13.40
CA GLU A 82 13.17 12.06 12.76
C GLU A 82 12.82 11.92 11.28
N LEU A 83 11.54 11.87 10.94
CA LEU A 83 11.06 11.80 9.57
C LEU A 83 11.48 13.04 8.76
N GLU A 84 11.22 14.25 9.28
CA GLU A 84 11.51 15.52 8.58
C GLU A 84 13.00 15.65 8.23
N LYS A 85 13.87 15.12 9.09
CA LYS A 85 15.33 15.08 8.88
C LYS A 85 15.78 13.93 7.98
N GLY A 86 14.87 13.10 7.47
CA GLY A 86 15.21 11.92 6.68
C GLY A 86 15.97 10.84 7.45
N SER A 87 15.74 10.73 8.76
CA SER A 87 16.46 9.80 9.64
C SER A 87 16.13 8.35 9.31
N VAL A 88 17.18 7.53 9.16
CA VAL A 88 17.04 6.07 9.00
C VAL A 88 16.28 5.43 10.16
N LEU A 89 16.40 6.00 11.38
CA LEU A 89 15.75 5.47 12.58
C LEU A 89 14.22 5.47 12.48
N PHE A 90 13.63 6.45 11.77
CA PHE A 90 12.18 6.47 11.54
C PHE A 90 11.74 5.25 10.73
N TRP A 91 12.45 4.97 9.63
CA TRP A 91 12.13 3.88 8.71
C TRP A 91 12.45 2.50 9.30
N GLU A 92 13.53 2.38 10.08
CA GLU A 92 13.84 1.18 10.87
C GLU A 92 12.75 0.91 11.91
N ARG A 93 12.29 1.94 12.63
CA ARG A 93 11.19 1.80 13.59
C ARG A 93 9.88 1.38 12.90
N LEU A 94 9.54 2.01 11.78
CA LEU A 94 8.33 1.70 11.02
C LEU A 94 8.34 0.26 10.49
N SER A 95 9.47 -0.20 9.94
CA SER A 95 9.60 -1.58 9.46
C SER A 95 9.59 -2.60 10.60
N ALA A 96 10.16 -2.29 11.77
CA ALA A 96 10.07 -3.14 12.95
C ALA A 96 8.63 -3.24 13.49
N GLN A 97 7.87 -2.14 13.51
CA GLN A 97 6.45 -2.14 13.87
C GLN A 97 5.62 -3.01 12.91
N MET A 98 5.91 -2.95 11.60
CA MET A 98 5.27 -3.82 10.62
C MET A 98 5.64 -5.29 10.84
N ALA A 99 6.92 -5.59 11.10
CA ALA A 99 7.39 -6.94 11.42
C ALA A 99 6.70 -7.52 12.67
N GLU A 100 6.57 -6.72 13.72
CA GLU A 100 5.89 -7.10 14.95
C GLU A 100 4.39 -7.36 14.72
N PHE A 101 3.71 -6.46 14.02
CA PHE A 101 2.30 -6.63 13.67
C PHE A 101 2.07 -7.93 12.89
N LEU A 102 2.89 -8.19 11.87
CA LEU A 102 2.83 -9.44 11.10
C LEU A 102 3.10 -10.66 11.97
N GLY A 103 4.07 -10.61 12.88
CA GLY A 103 4.36 -11.69 13.83
C GLY A 103 3.17 -12.02 14.72
N ILE A 104 2.53 -10.99 15.30
CA ILE A 104 1.31 -11.13 16.10
C ILE A 104 0.18 -11.73 15.26
N PHE A 105 -0.02 -11.22 14.04
CA PHE A 105 -1.08 -11.69 13.15
C PHE A 105 -0.86 -13.14 12.74
N ILE A 106 0.36 -13.52 12.33
CA ILE A 106 0.73 -14.91 12.00
C ILE A 106 0.37 -15.86 13.15
N ALA A 107 0.76 -15.50 14.38
CA ALA A 107 0.56 -16.34 15.55
C ALA A 107 -0.92 -16.46 15.95
N ARG A 108 -1.64 -15.33 16.02
CA ARG A 108 -3.04 -15.30 16.45
C ARG A 108 -3.97 -15.93 15.42
N GLU A 109 -3.74 -15.61 14.15
CA GLU A 109 -4.61 -15.97 13.05
C GLU A 109 -4.22 -17.26 12.34
N ARG A 110 -3.17 -17.93 12.83
CA ARG A 110 -2.66 -19.22 12.33
C ARG A 110 -2.48 -19.24 10.82
N ILE A 111 -1.82 -18.20 10.31
CA ILE A 111 -1.63 -18.04 8.87
C ILE A 111 -0.90 -19.25 8.31
N PRO A 112 -1.34 -19.81 7.16
CA PRO A 112 -0.64 -20.92 6.54
C PRO A 112 0.74 -20.47 6.07
N LYS A 113 1.75 -21.33 6.26
CA LYS A 113 3.10 -21.10 5.74
C LYS A 113 3.11 -21.15 4.23
N LEU A 114 4.14 -20.57 3.63
CA LEU A 114 4.40 -20.74 2.20
C LEU A 114 4.66 -22.22 1.89
N THR A 115 3.81 -22.83 1.05
CA THR A 115 3.95 -24.23 0.62
C THR A 115 5.09 -24.43 -0.36
N GLN A 116 5.39 -23.43 -1.19
CA GLN A 116 6.58 -23.40 -2.04
C GLN A 116 7.17 -21.99 -2.04
N ARG A 117 8.45 -21.89 -1.67
CA ARG A 117 9.23 -20.69 -1.96
C ARG A 117 9.42 -20.67 -3.47
N LYS A 118 8.93 -19.64 -4.17
CA LYS A 118 9.11 -19.49 -5.62
C LYS A 118 10.54 -19.91 -5.98
N LEU A 119 10.66 -20.88 -6.86
CA LEU A 119 11.92 -21.20 -7.51
C LEU A 119 12.46 -19.89 -8.13
N PRO A 120 13.78 -19.71 -8.31
CA PRO A 120 14.34 -18.60 -9.05
C PRO A 120 13.52 -18.35 -10.34
N PHE A 121 13.32 -17.08 -10.71
CA PHE A 121 12.49 -16.71 -11.87
C PHE A 121 12.85 -17.51 -13.13
N SER A 122 14.14 -17.80 -13.33
CA SER A 122 14.66 -18.66 -14.40
C SER A 122 14.08 -20.08 -14.41
N GLN A 123 13.92 -20.71 -13.25
CA GLN A 123 13.30 -22.03 -13.11
C GLN A 123 11.77 -21.95 -13.20
N THR A 124 11.17 -20.85 -12.78
CA THR A 124 9.73 -20.62 -12.95
C THR A 124 9.37 -20.54 -14.43
N VAL A 125 10.14 -19.81 -15.24
CA VAL A 125 9.93 -19.72 -16.70
C VAL A 125 10.12 -21.09 -17.38
N GLN A 126 11.13 -21.87 -16.98
CA GLN A 126 11.31 -23.24 -17.50
C GLN A 126 10.13 -24.17 -17.19
N LEU A 127 9.56 -24.08 -15.98
CA LEU A 127 8.39 -24.89 -15.60
C LEU A 127 7.10 -24.43 -16.29
N MET A 128 6.95 -23.12 -16.56
CA MET A 128 5.84 -22.59 -17.35
C MET A 128 5.85 -23.07 -18.80
N HIS A 129 7.03 -23.34 -19.38
CA HIS A 129 7.14 -23.93 -20.72
C HIS A 129 6.99 -25.47 -20.75
N ALA A 130 7.13 -26.14 -19.60
CA ALA A 130 7.15 -27.60 -19.51
C ALA A 130 5.83 -28.23 -19.03
N SER A 131 4.89 -27.44 -18.51
CA SER A 131 3.61 -27.92 -17.97
C SER A 131 2.44 -27.50 -18.85
N SER A 132 1.72 -28.47 -19.41
CA SER A 132 0.41 -28.28 -20.07
C SER A 132 -0.76 -28.28 -19.08
N GLU A 133 -0.50 -28.52 -17.79
CA GLU A 133 -1.49 -28.41 -16.72
C GLU A 133 -1.54 -26.96 -16.20
N PRO A 134 -2.73 -26.37 -16.01
CA PRO A 134 -2.85 -25.07 -15.37
C PRO A 134 -2.31 -25.20 -13.94
N ILE A 135 -1.18 -24.55 -13.65
CA ILE A 135 -0.68 -24.42 -12.28
C ILE A 135 -1.84 -23.81 -11.48
N ASN A 136 -2.37 -24.55 -10.51
CA ASN A 136 -3.41 -24.06 -9.65
C ASN A 136 -2.76 -23.06 -8.68
N VAL A 137 -2.56 -21.81 -9.13
CA VAL A 137 -1.85 -20.74 -8.39
C VAL A 137 -2.69 -20.22 -7.20
N ARG A 138 -3.91 -20.73 -7.01
CA ARG A 138 -4.84 -20.23 -5.98
C ARG A 138 -4.47 -20.79 -4.60
N GLY A 139 -3.69 -20.00 -3.85
CA GLY A 139 -3.41 -20.21 -2.42
C GLY A 139 -2.14 -20.99 -2.12
N ASN A 140 -0.99 -20.33 -2.27
CA ASN A 140 0.33 -20.87 -1.90
C ASN A 140 0.72 -20.62 -0.43
N GLY A 141 -0.26 -20.27 0.41
CA GLY A 141 -0.01 -19.85 1.78
C GLY A 141 0.58 -18.46 1.86
N GLY A 142 0.97 -18.10 3.07
CA GLY A 142 1.77 -16.93 3.38
C GLY A 142 1.05 -15.60 3.18
N ILE A 143 1.89 -14.57 3.02
CA ILE A 143 1.54 -13.16 3.11
C ILE A 143 2.07 -12.41 1.89
N ALA A 144 1.21 -11.59 1.29
CA ALA A 144 1.58 -10.50 0.40
C ALA A 144 1.30 -9.16 1.10
N ILE A 145 2.20 -8.20 0.92
CA ILE A 145 2.03 -6.84 1.43
C ILE A 145 1.84 -5.92 0.22
N PHE A 146 0.68 -5.27 0.15
CA PHE A 146 0.32 -4.34 -0.91
C PHE A 146 0.36 -2.92 -0.36
N GLY A 147 1.11 -2.04 -1.02
CA GLY A 147 1.08 -0.61 -0.78
C GLY A 147 0.52 0.10 -2.00
N TRP A 148 -0.42 1.01 -1.78
CA TRP A 148 -0.85 1.97 -2.81
C TRP A 148 -0.31 3.36 -2.49
N SER A 149 0.19 4.08 -3.51
CA SER A 149 0.65 5.46 -3.35
C SER A 149 1.64 5.58 -2.19
N ALA A 150 1.44 6.48 -1.23
CA ALA A 150 2.32 6.66 -0.07
C ALA A 150 2.44 5.43 0.85
N GLY A 151 1.49 4.49 0.80
CA GLY A 151 1.59 3.20 1.48
C GLY A 151 2.78 2.38 1.00
N CYS A 152 3.29 2.64 -0.21
CA CYS A 152 4.51 2.05 -0.74
C CYS A 152 5.74 2.37 0.10
N SER A 153 5.80 3.53 0.77
CA SER A 153 6.93 3.88 1.64
C SER A 153 7.10 2.88 2.80
N THR A 154 5.99 2.41 3.39
CA THR A 154 6.03 1.37 4.44
C THR A 154 6.47 0.02 3.89
N VAL A 155 6.03 -0.34 2.67
CA VAL A 155 6.47 -1.59 2.00
C VAL A 155 7.96 -1.54 1.70
N LEU A 156 8.46 -0.42 1.18
CA LEU A 156 9.86 -0.21 0.88
C LEU A 156 10.72 -0.19 2.15
N SER A 157 10.27 0.47 3.23
CA SER A 157 10.99 0.43 4.50
C SER A 157 11.09 -1.00 5.04
N PHE A 158 10.03 -1.81 4.89
CA PHE A 158 10.03 -3.20 5.30
C PHE A 158 10.96 -4.07 4.43
N LEU A 159 10.96 -3.87 3.10
CA LEU A 159 11.86 -4.56 2.18
C LEU A 159 13.33 -4.24 2.44
N GLY A 160 13.64 -2.97 2.74
CA GLY A 160 14.99 -2.51 3.06
C GLY A 160 15.50 -2.95 4.44
N ALA A 161 14.64 -3.55 5.26
CA ALA A 161 14.94 -3.86 6.67
C ALA A 161 15.79 -5.13 6.88
N SER A 162 16.46 -5.66 5.86
CA SER A 162 17.26 -6.90 5.98
C SER A 162 18.40 -6.79 7.00
N HIS A 163 18.85 -5.57 7.30
CA HIS A 163 19.88 -5.26 8.30
C HIS A 163 19.34 -4.40 9.46
N ASN A 164 18.02 -4.27 9.60
CA ASN A 164 17.43 -3.45 10.63
C ASN A 164 17.67 -4.09 12.02
N PRO A 165 18.43 -3.43 12.92
CA PRO A 165 18.76 -3.98 14.24
C PRO A 165 17.56 -4.08 15.18
N MET A 166 16.45 -3.41 14.87
CA MET A 166 15.20 -3.47 15.63
C MET A 166 14.37 -4.72 15.31
N ILE A 167 14.74 -5.50 14.29
CA ILE A 167 14.09 -6.76 13.95
C ILE A 167 14.98 -7.92 14.42
N SER A 168 14.49 -8.71 15.38
CA SER A 168 15.24 -9.86 15.89
C SER A 168 15.44 -10.94 14.81
N GLU A 169 16.51 -11.74 14.96
CA GLU A 169 16.78 -12.86 14.06
C GLU A 169 15.62 -13.87 14.02
N GLU A 170 14.94 -14.07 15.14
CA GLU A 170 13.76 -14.93 15.23
C GLU A 170 12.58 -14.39 14.43
N SER A 171 12.30 -13.09 14.54
CA SER A 171 11.28 -12.41 13.74
C SER A 171 11.60 -12.51 12.26
N HIS A 172 12.86 -12.25 11.87
CA HIS A 172 13.28 -12.38 10.48
C HIS A 172 13.14 -13.82 9.96
N LYS A 173 13.57 -14.83 10.73
CA LYS A 173 13.43 -16.25 10.39
C LYS A 173 11.95 -16.65 10.23
N THR A 174 11.08 -16.13 11.08
CA THR A 174 9.64 -16.36 11.02
C THR A 174 9.07 -15.72 9.76
N LEU A 175 9.26 -14.42 9.56
CA LEU A 175 8.72 -13.68 8.42
C LEU A 175 9.17 -14.27 7.09
N LYS A 176 10.42 -14.77 7.00
CA LYS A 176 10.97 -15.46 5.82
C LYS A 176 10.19 -16.72 5.40
N GLN A 177 9.36 -17.30 6.29
CA GLN A 177 8.49 -18.45 6.01
C GLN A 177 7.09 -18.06 5.54
N TYR A 178 6.68 -16.80 5.71
CA TYR A 178 5.33 -16.33 5.43
C TYR A 178 5.30 -15.26 4.34
N VAL A 179 6.17 -14.25 4.40
CA VAL A 179 6.15 -13.14 3.44
C VAL A 179 6.72 -13.61 2.09
N SER A 180 5.89 -13.51 1.05
CA SER A 180 6.22 -13.97 -0.30
C SER A 180 6.30 -12.84 -1.32
N HIS A 181 5.50 -11.79 -1.13
CA HIS A 181 5.37 -10.70 -2.10
C HIS A 181 5.27 -9.36 -1.39
N CYS A 182 5.88 -8.37 -2.03
CA CYS A 182 5.65 -6.96 -1.76
C CYS A 182 5.22 -6.34 -3.08
N ILE A 183 4.05 -5.70 -3.08
CA ILE A 183 3.40 -5.14 -4.26
C ILE A 183 3.37 -3.63 -4.06
N LEU A 184 4.02 -2.91 -4.98
CA LEU A 184 3.98 -1.45 -5.04
C LEU A 184 3.01 -1.09 -6.15
N TYR A 185 1.88 -0.48 -5.80
CA TYR A 185 0.83 -0.09 -6.73
C TYR A 185 0.77 1.43 -6.81
N ASP A 186 1.06 1.98 -7.99
CA ASP A 186 1.21 3.41 -8.23
C ASP A 186 2.02 4.13 -7.13
N PRO A 187 3.28 3.71 -6.87
CA PRO A 187 4.11 4.35 -5.85
C PRO A 187 4.34 5.83 -6.18
N THR A 188 4.36 6.68 -5.16
CA THR A 188 4.74 8.08 -5.36
C THR A 188 6.22 8.17 -5.72
N TYR A 189 6.61 9.18 -6.50
CA TYR A 189 8.02 9.45 -6.77
C TYR A 189 8.81 9.71 -5.47
N LEU A 190 8.13 10.25 -4.45
CA LEU A 190 8.65 10.46 -3.09
C LEU A 190 9.01 9.15 -2.39
N SER A 191 8.13 8.13 -2.46
CA SER A 191 8.42 6.80 -1.91
C SER A 191 9.68 6.18 -2.51
N LEU A 192 10.04 6.55 -3.75
CA LEU A 192 11.22 6.05 -4.46
C LEU A 192 12.46 6.94 -4.27
N GLY A 193 12.35 8.05 -3.54
CA GLY A 193 13.46 8.98 -3.32
C GLY A 193 13.86 9.78 -4.57
N TYR A 194 12.97 9.86 -5.58
CA TYR A 194 13.24 10.67 -6.75
C TYR A 194 13.03 12.15 -6.43
N LYS A 195 13.91 12.98 -6.99
CA LYS A 195 13.71 14.43 -7.03
C LYS A 195 12.92 14.78 -8.27
N LEU A 196 11.98 15.71 -8.15
CA LEU A 196 11.38 16.32 -9.33
C LEU A 196 12.46 17.04 -10.13
N PRO A 197 12.44 16.95 -11.47
CA PRO A 197 13.28 17.77 -12.33
C PRO A 197 13.10 19.26 -12.04
N SER A 198 14.16 20.06 -12.20
CA SER A 198 14.10 21.52 -11.97
C SER A 198 13.12 22.23 -12.90
N ASP A 199 12.79 21.61 -14.03
CA ASP A 199 11.85 22.06 -15.04
C ASP A 199 10.51 21.30 -14.98
N ASN A 200 10.18 20.71 -13.83
CA ASN A 200 8.88 20.09 -13.60
C ASN A 200 7.75 21.10 -13.84
N ARG A 201 6.87 20.77 -14.79
CA ARG A 201 5.70 21.58 -15.16
C ARG A 201 4.39 21.01 -14.63
N ASN A 202 4.43 19.85 -13.96
CA ASN A 202 3.23 19.19 -13.46
C ASN A 202 2.54 20.04 -12.39
N TYR A 203 1.22 20.07 -12.44
CA TYR A 203 0.36 20.67 -11.44
C TYR A 203 0.56 19.96 -10.09
N ILE A 204 0.71 20.74 -9.04
CA ILE A 204 0.90 20.26 -7.67
C ILE A 204 -0.15 20.97 -6.81
N PRO A 205 -1.25 20.29 -6.42
CA PRO A 205 -2.38 20.94 -5.76
C PRO A 205 -2.02 21.69 -4.47
N TRP A 206 -1.11 21.14 -3.66
CA TRP A 206 -0.68 21.76 -2.39
C TRP A 206 0.31 22.92 -2.56
N ALA A 207 0.79 23.17 -3.77
CA ALA A 207 1.63 24.31 -4.10
C ALA A 207 0.86 25.43 -4.83
N ASP A 208 -0.44 25.23 -5.11
CA ASP A 208 -1.28 26.20 -5.79
C ASP A 208 -1.75 27.28 -4.79
N PRO A 209 -1.27 28.54 -4.92
CA PRO A 209 -1.61 29.61 -3.98
C PRO A 209 -3.06 30.10 -4.12
N THR A 210 -3.79 29.64 -5.13
CA THR A 210 -5.21 29.99 -5.34
C THR A 210 -6.17 29.09 -4.58
N ILE A 211 -5.67 27.97 -4.04
CA ILE A 211 -6.46 27.02 -3.26
C ILE A 211 -6.35 27.38 -1.78
N ALA A 212 -7.51 27.54 -1.12
CA ALA A 212 -7.56 27.73 0.31
C ALA A 212 -7.08 26.46 1.04
N LEU A 213 -6.43 26.60 2.20
CA LEU A 213 -5.84 25.46 2.92
C LEU A 213 -6.88 24.38 3.25
N GLU A 214 -8.10 24.79 3.55
CA GLU A 214 -9.25 23.94 3.83
C GLU A 214 -9.75 23.14 2.60
N ASP A 215 -9.48 23.62 1.39
CA ASP A 215 -9.89 23.00 0.13
C ASP A 215 -8.84 22.01 -0.41
N ILE A 216 -7.59 22.10 0.06
CA ILE A 216 -6.48 21.23 -0.40
C ILE A 216 -6.86 19.74 -0.35
N PRO A 217 -7.45 19.19 0.74
CA PRO A 217 -7.79 17.76 0.77
C PRO A 217 -8.71 17.33 -0.38
N ARG A 218 -9.75 18.12 -0.66
CA ARG A 218 -10.70 17.83 -1.74
C ARG A 218 -10.02 17.92 -3.11
N VAL A 219 -9.26 18.98 -3.37
CA VAL A 219 -8.58 19.19 -4.66
C VAL A 219 -7.53 18.10 -4.90
N VAL A 220 -6.77 17.71 -3.88
CA VAL A 220 -5.82 16.59 -3.96
C VAL A 220 -6.54 15.29 -4.30
N SER A 221 -7.64 14.97 -3.60
CA SER A 221 -8.44 13.78 -3.84
C SER A 221 -9.03 13.72 -5.25
N GLU A 222 -9.51 14.84 -5.80
CA GLU A 222 -9.97 14.92 -7.20
C GLU A 222 -8.80 14.75 -8.19
N TRP A 223 -7.66 15.40 -7.94
CA TRP A 223 -6.48 15.35 -8.79
C TRP A 223 -5.89 13.93 -8.89
N VAL A 224 -5.68 13.24 -7.76
CA VAL A 224 -5.10 11.87 -7.74
C VAL A 224 -6.03 10.80 -8.29
N THR A 225 -7.32 11.10 -8.44
CA THR A 225 -8.32 10.16 -8.97
C THR A 225 -8.75 10.47 -10.41
N SER A 226 -8.08 11.42 -11.05
CA SER A 226 -8.33 11.84 -12.44
C SER A 226 -7.67 10.92 -13.46
N TYR A 227 -8.35 10.70 -14.58
CA TYR A 227 -7.80 10.00 -15.75
C TYR A 227 -7.32 11.01 -16.78
N TYR A 228 -6.00 11.15 -16.95
CA TYR A 228 -5.42 12.08 -17.91
C TYR A 228 -5.33 11.44 -19.29
N ASP A 229 -5.68 12.22 -20.31
CA ASP A 229 -5.42 11.87 -21.69
C ASP A 229 -3.95 12.16 -21.96
N HIS A 230 -3.18 11.12 -22.28
CA HIS A 230 -1.80 11.27 -22.69
C HIS A 230 -1.73 11.05 -24.20
N PRO A 231 -1.70 12.09 -25.05
CA PRO A 231 -1.75 11.93 -26.50
C PRO A 231 -0.57 11.14 -27.08
N CYS A 232 0.53 11.07 -26.32
CA CYS A 232 1.69 10.25 -26.65
C CYS A 232 1.47 8.75 -26.39
N TYR A 233 0.42 8.35 -25.68
CA TYR A 233 0.11 6.95 -25.38
C TYR A 233 -0.56 6.28 -26.57
N ASP A 234 -0.01 5.15 -27.03
CA ASP A 234 -0.65 4.35 -28.06
C ASP A 234 -1.68 3.38 -27.41
N PRO A 235 -2.99 3.58 -27.65
CA PRO A 235 -4.02 2.76 -27.03
C PRO A 235 -4.05 1.32 -27.56
N LEU A 236 -3.44 1.03 -28.72
CA LEU A 236 -3.40 -0.32 -29.29
C LEU A 236 -2.29 -1.17 -28.69
N SER A 237 -1.09 -0.60 -28.51
CA SER A 237 0.02 -1.30 -27.86
C SER A 237 0.02 -1.17 -26.34
N GLY A 238 -0.73 -0.22 -25.78
CA GLY A 238 -0.73 0.07 -24.35
C GLY A 238 0.61 0.59 -23.86
N SER A 239 1.39 1.24 -24.74
CA SER A 239 2.76 1.66 -24.45
C SER A 239 3.02 3.11 -24.87
N LEU A 240 3.97 3.75 -24.17
CA LEU A 240 4.55 5.01 -24.60
C LEU A 240 5.62 4.75 -25.67
N PRO A 241 5.79 5.63 -26.68
CA PRO A 241 6.93 5.62 -27.56
C PRO A 241 8.23 5.58 -26.75
N VAL A 242 9.24 4.85 -27.24
CA VAL A 242 10.55 4.78 -26.58
C VAL A 242 11.21 6.16 -26.40
N THR A 243 10.80 7.14 -27.21
CA THR A 243 11.25 8.53 -27.16
C THR A 243 10.44 9.43 -26.22
N ALA A 244 9.32 8.95 -25.68
CA ALA A 244 8.46 9.74 -24.82
C ALA A 244 9.16 10.06 -23.50
N THR A 245 8.95 11.29 -23.04
CA THR A 245 9.45 11.83 -21.78
C THR A 245 8.28 12.21 -20.87
N LEU A 246 8.57 12.54 -19.61
CA LEU A 246 7.55 13.08 -18.69
C LEU A 246 6.88 14.35 -19.25
N HIS A 247 7.54 15.10 -20.13
CA HIS A 247 6.97 16.31 -20.75
C HIS A 247 5.93 16.02 -21.82
N ASP A 248 5.86 14.79 -22.32
CA ASP A 248 4.85 14.36 -23.28
C ASP A 248 3.57 13.88 -22.58
N LEU A 249 3.64 13.69 -21.25
CA LEU A 249 2.47 13.39 -20.42
C LEU A 249 1.73 14.67 -20.08
N ASP A 250 0.41 14.56 -20.07
CA ASP A 250 -0.45 15.59 -19.54
C ASP A 250 -0.44 15.55 -18.01
N GLY A 251 0.36 16.43 -17.41
CA GLY A 251 0.36 16.64 -15.97
C GLY A 251 0.10 18.09 -15.58
N ILE A 252 -0.23 18.98 -16.51
CA ILE A 252 -0.45 20.41 -16.22
C ILE A 252 -1.89 20.74 -15.83
N ARG A 253 -2.86 19.90 -16.21
CA ARG A 253 -4.26 20.11 -15.87
C ARG A 253 -4.49 19.91 -14.36
N PRO A 254 -5.32 20.75 -13.71
CA PRO A 254 -5.67 20.55 -12.30
C PRO A 254 -6.41 19.25 -12.00
N LYS A 255 -7.18 18.75 -12.98
CA LYS A 255 -7.85 17.45 -13.01
C LYS A 255 -8.37 17.19 -14.42
N SER A 256 -8.80 15.97 -14.71
CA SER A 256 -9.53 15.67 -15.95
C SER A 256 -11.05 15.68 -15.74
N ASP A 257 -11.80 15.52 -16.83
CA ASP A 257 -13.26 15.43 -16.78
C ASP A 257 -13.74 14.08 -16.18
N GLN A 258 -12.87 13.06 -16.18
CA GLN A 258 -13.16 11.74 -15.61
C GLN A 258 -12.41 11.57 -14.29
N VAL A 259 -13.16 11.56 -13.19
CA VAL A 259 -12.61 11.47 -11.83
C VAL A 259 -13.24 10.27 -11.11
N SER A 260 -12.45 9.26 -10.74
CA SER A 260 -12.99 8.03 -10.14
C SER A 260 -13.59 8.22 -8.75
N ILE A 261 -13.15 9.21 -7.97
CA ILE A 261 -13.72 9.49 -6.65
C ILE A 261 -15.18 9.93 -6.72
N SER A 262 -15.62 10.47 -7.86
CA SER A 262 -17.02 10.84 -8.10
C SER A 262 -17.98 9.64 -8.10
N SER A 263 -17.46 8.42 -8.22
CA SER A 263 -18.24 7.18 -8.15
C SER A 263 -18.54 6.72 -6.72
N TRP A 264 -17.93 7.35 -5.71
CA TRP A 264 -18.15 7.01 -4.31
C TRP A 264 -19.42 7.66 -3.78
N THR A 265 -20.10 6.94 -2.91
CA THR A 265 -21.22 7.48 -2.14
C THR A 265 -20.75 8.45 -1.05
N ASP A 266 -21.65 9.31 -0.55
CA ASP A 266 -21.34 10.22 0.57
C ASP A 266 -20.83 9.48 1.81
N GLU A 267 -21.37 8.29 2.08
CA GLU A 267 -20.90 7.43 3.18
C GLU A 267 -19.46 6.96 2.96
N GLU A 268 -19.11 6.58 1.73
CA GLU A 268 -17.76 6.15 1.40
C GLU A 268 -16.76 7.30 1.45
N LEU A 269 -17.14 8.48 0.99
CA LEU A 269 -16.32 9.69 1.11
C LEU A 269 -16.05 10.01 2.59
N ALA A 270 -17.10 10.00 3.41
CA ALA A 270 -17.00 10.30 4.84
C ALA A 270 -16.16 9.28 5.63
N LYS A 271 -16.14 8.01 5.21
CA LYS A 271 -15.41 6.94 5.89
C LYS A 271 -14.00 6.72 5.35
N GLY A 272 -13.79 6.96 4.06
CA GLY A 272 -12.58 6.60 3.33
C GLY A 272 -11.56 7.72 3.17
N ILE A 273 -11.91 8.96 3.52
CA ILE A 273 -11.04 10.13 3.40
C ILE A 273 -10.82 10.73 4.79
N GLU A 274 -9.57 11.04 5.12
CA GLU A 274 -9.21 11.78 6.31
C GLU A 274 -9.31 13.29 6.06
N GLY A 275 -9.78 14.04 7.07
CA GLY A 275 -9.82 15.50 6.98
C GLY A 275 -8.42 16.15 6.94
N LEU A 276 -7.40 15.46 7.44
CA LEU A 276 -6.00 15.83 7.34
C LEU A 276 -5.19 14.57 7.02
N PRO A 277 -4.30 14.60 6.02
CA PRO A 277 -3.45 13.45 5.72
C PRO A 277 -2.42 13.27 6.83
N ALA A 278 -1.88 12.06 6.94
CA ALA A 278 -0.82 11.81 7.89
C ALA A 278 0.41 12.65 7.58
N ARG A 279 1.09 13.08 8.63
CA ARG A 279 2.25 13.97 8.49
C ARG A 279 3.43 13.32 7.77
N ASN A 280 3.44 12.00 7.66
CA ASN A 280 4.45 11.25 6.90
C ASN A 280 4.26 11.22 5.39
N GLU A 281 3.32 12.01 4.86
CA GLU A 281 2.94 12.00 3.44
C GLU A 281 2.98 13.36 2.76
N MET A 282 2.93 14.44 3.54
CA MET A 282 2.92 15.81 3.01
C MET A 282 4.28 16.49 3.01
N LEU A 283 5.32 15.81 3.50
CA LEU A 283 6.66 16.37 3.61
C LEU A 283 7.64 15.56 2.76
N ALA A 284 7.68 15.92 1.48
CA ALA A 284 8.91 15.99 0.70
C ALA A 284 8.74 16.99 -0.46
#